data_AF-A0A452Z0K6-F1
#
_entry.id   AF-A0A452Z0K6-F1
#
_cell.length_a   1.000
_cell.length_b   1.000
_cell.length_c   1.000
_cell.angle_alpha   90.00
_cell.angle_beta   90.00
_cell.angle_gamma   90.00
#
_symmetry.space_group_name_H-M   'P 1'
#
loop_
_entity.id
_entity.type
_entity.pdbx_description
1 polymer ?
#
loop_
_entity_poly.entity_id
_entity_poly.type
_entity_poly.pdbx_seq_one_letter_code
_entity_poly.pdbx_strand_id
1 'polypeptide(L)' 'MKDPMGNWIELPPKYEPIVAEDGNTNNLNEYIAMSTNDVGDLESMVNDVYRNKHGVVINETLLPVFFSRLPE' A
#
# COMPACT_ATOMS: atom_id res chain seq x y z
N MET A 1 -5.55 15.28 -4.44
CA MET A 1 -7.01 15.40 -4.69
C MET A 1 -7.49 16.84 -4.93
N LYS A 2 -6.59 17.83 -4.91
CA LYS A 2 -6.88 19.18 -5.40
C LYS A 2 -6.28 19.37 -6.78
N ASP A 3 -6.94 20.17 -7.61
CA ASP A 3 -6.42 20.61 -8.91
C ASP A 3 -5.29 21.65 -8.72
N PRO A 4 -4.59 22.06 -9.81
CA PRO A 4 -3.56 23.09 -9.73
C PRO A 4 -4.05 24.46 -9.23
N MET A 5 -5.35 24.74 -9.27
CA MET A 5 -5.96 25.97 -8.74
C MET A 5 -6.34 25.86 -7.25
N GLY A 6 -6.20 24.67 -6.65
CA GLY A 6 -6.52 24.39 -5.26
C GLY A 6 -7.98 23.96 -5.02
N ASN A 7 -8.79 23.77 -6.06
CA ASN A 7 -10.14 23.25 -5.92
C ASN A 7 -10.12 21.73 -5.69
N TRP A 8 -11.11 21.22 -4.97
CA TRP A 8 -11.28 19.78 -4.83
C TRP A 8 -11.73 19.15 -6.15
N ILE A 9 -11.04 18.10 -6.59
CA ILE A 9 -11.45 17.29 -7.75
C ILE A 9 -12.73 16.51 -7.40
N GLU A 10 -12.79 16.02 -6.17
CA GLU A 10 -13.94 15.38 -5.53
C GLU A 10 -14.01 15.80 -4.07
N LEU A 11 -15.22 15.90 -3.50
CA LEU A 11 -15.38 16.31 -2.11
C LEU A 11 -14.67 15.33 -1.17
N PRO A 12 -13.86 15.82 -0.21
CA PRO A 12 -13.20 14.94 0.73
C PRO A 12 -14.23 14.27 1.67
N PRO A 13 -13.87 13.13 2.27
CA PRO A 13 -14.63 12.57 3.38
C PRO A 13 -14.89 13.62 4.48
N LYS A 14 -16.00 13.47 5.23
CA LYS A 14 -16.42 14.42 6.26
C LYS A 14 -15.57 14.41 7.53
N TYR A 15 -14.73 13.39 7.70
CA TYR A 15 -13.86 13.24 8.86
C TYR A 15 -12.50 13.93 8.63
N GLU A 16 -11.76 14.19 9.70
CA GLU A 16 -10.43 14.79 9.62
C GLU A 16 -9.43 13.88 8.92
N PRO A 17 -8.44 14.43 8.19
CA PRO A 17 -7.43 13.62 7.50
C PRO A 17 -6.81 12.55 8.39
N ILE A 18 -6.61 11.35 7.83
CA ILE A 18 -5.91 10.28 8.54
C ILE A 18 -4.44 10.70 8.66
N VAL A 19 -3.93 10.73 9.90
CA VAL A 19 -2.55 11.07 10.23
C VAL A 19 -1.91 9.86 10.93
N ALA A 20 -0.70 9.51 10.53
CA ALA A 20 0.05 8.43 11.14
C ALA A 20 0.62 8.85 12.50
N GLU A 21 0.72 7.91 13.43
CA GLU A 21 1.29 8.15 14.77
C GLU A 21 2.77 8.52 14.70
N ASP A 22 3.49 8.04 13.68
CA ASP A 22 4.90 8.38 13.43
C ASP A 22 5.10 9.81 12.88
N GLY A 23 4.01 10.58 12.72
CA GLY A 23 4.02 11.96 12.25
C GLY A 23 4.25 12.10 10.74
N ASN A 24 4.35 10.99 9.99
CA ASN A 24 4.45 11.05 8.54
C ASN A 24 3.14 11.58 7.93
N THR A 25 3.25 12.50 6.97
CA THR A 25 2.10 13.11 6.29
C THR A 25 2.29 13.02 4.79
N ASN A 26 1.19 12.83 4.05
CA ASN A 26 1.18 12.77 2.58
C ASN A 26 1.99 11.62 1.97
N ASN A 27 2.13 10.49 2.66
CA ASN A 27 2.87 9.31 2.22
C ASN A 27 2.07 8.33 1.34
N LEU A 28 0.88 8.72 0.87
CA LEU A 28 0.02 7.86 0.05
C LEU A 28 0.76 7.29 -1.19
N ASN A 29 1.68 8.06 -1.77
CA ASN A 29 2.48 7.61 -2.90
C ASN A 29 3.33 6.37 -2.60
N GLU A 30 3.76 6.17 -1.35
CA GLU A 30 4.54 4.99 -0.94
C GLU A 30 3.72 3.69 -0.98
N TYR A 31 2.39 3.79 -0.95
CA TYR A 31 1.47 2.66 -1.05
C TYR A 31 0.92 2.46 -2.47
N ILE A 32 0.87 3.52 -3.28
CA ILE A 32 0.41 3.46 -4.68
C ILE A 32 1.54 3.02 -5.62
N ALA A 33 2.76 3.47 -5.36
CA ALA A 33 3.91 3.14 -6.18
C ALA A 33 4.17 1.64 -6.14
N MET A 34 4.24 1.02 -7.31
CA MET A 34 4.62 -0.38 -7.47
C MET A 34 5.81 -0.44 -8.42
N SER A 35 6.84 -1.20 -8.04
CA SER A 35 7.98 -1.50 -8.89
C SER A 35 8.12 -3.01 -9.07
N THR A 36 8.55 -3.43 -10.25
CA THR A 36 8.93 -4.84 -10.49
C THR A 36 10.12 -5.26 -9.64
N ASN A 37 10.92 -4.29 -9.14
CA ASN A 37 12.03 -4.57 -8.24
C ASN A 37 11.58 -4.98 -6.83
N ASP A 38 10.33 -4.68 -6.47
CA ASP A 38 9.75 -5.03 -5.17
C ASP A 38 9.07 -6.41 -5.19
N VAL A 39 9.06 -7.06 -6.37
CA VAL A 39 8.50 -8.41 -6.55
C VAL A 39 9.57 -9.44 -6.21
N GLY A 40 9.34 -10.17 -5.13
CA GLY A 40 10.17 -11.30 -4.68
C GLY A 40 9.59 -12.65 -5.09
N ASP A 41 10.23 -13.72 -4.62
CA ASP A 41 9.65 -15.06 -4.67
C ASP A 41 8.53 -15.20 -3.63
N LEU A 42 7.61 -16.14 -3.90
CA LEU A 42 6.40 -16.33 -3.10
C LEU A 42 6.70 -16.61 -1.62
N GLU A 43 7.72 -17.42 -1.32
CA GLU A 43 8.02 -17.83 0.05
C GLU A 43 8.67 -16.67 0.84
N SER A 44 9.54 -15.87 0.21
CA SER A 44 10.03 -14.63 0.82
C SER A 44 8.87 -13.69 1.12
N MET A 45 7.98 -13.46 0.16
CA MET A 45 6.86 -12.54 0.30
C MET A 45 5.89 -12.90 1.43
N VAL A 46 5.61 -14.19 1.61
CA VAL A 46 4.76 -14.70 2.71
C VAL A 46 5.37 -14.36 4.07
N ASN A 47 6.70 -14.42 4.19
CA ASN A 47 7.39 -14.04 5.43
C ASN A 47 7.48 -12.52 5.58
N ASP A 48 7.71 -11.81 4.49
CA ASP A 48 7.98 -10.38 4.46
C ASP A 48 6.72 -9.53 4.66
N VAL A 49 5.53 -10.03 4.32
CA VAL A 49 4.26 -9.29 4.44
C VAL A 49 4.01 -8.77 5.87
N TYR A 50 4.48 -9.50 6.89
CA TYR A 50 4.35 -9.11 8.30
C TYR A 50 5.52 -8.30 8.84
N ARG A 51 6.63 -8.23 8.10
CA ARG A 51 7.89 -7.60 8.55
C ARG A 51 8.15 -6.27 7.85
N ASN A 52 7.74 -6.15 6.59
CA ASN A 52 7.91 -4.95 5.81
C ASN A 52 6.88 -3.88 6.21
N LYS A 53 7.36 -2.64 6.36
CA LYS A 53 6.54 -1.49 6.76
C LYS A 53 5.29 -1.31 5.89
N HIS A 54 5.40 -1.54 4.59
CA HIS A 54 4.33 -1.32 3.60
C HIS A 54 3.75 -2.62 3.03
N GLY A 55 4.13 -3.79 3.57
CA GLY A 55 3.77 -5.09 3.01
C GLY A 55 4.66 -5.49 1.82
N VAL A 56 4.06 -6.16 0.83
CA VAL A 56 4.74 -6.75 -0.33
C VAL A 56 3.96 -6.49 -1.63
N VAL A 57 4.64 -6.40 -2.76
CA VAL A 57 4.03 -6.17 -4.09
C VAL A 57 3.95 -7.49 -4.86
N ILE A 58 2.76 -8.08 -4.99
CA ILE A 58 2.58 -9.42 -5.57
C ILE A 58 2.04 -9.34 -7.00
N ASN A 59 2.51 -10.24 -7.86
CA ASN A 59 1.91 -10.46 -9.18
C ASN A 59 0.48 -11.00 -9.03
N GLU A 60 -0.49 -10.39 -9.71
CA GLU A 60 -1.90 -10.78 -9.68
C GLU A 60 -2.14 -12.29 -9.85
N THR A 61 -1.38 -12.95 -10.74
CA THR A 61 -1.51 -14.39 -11.00
C THR A 61 -1.12 -15.27 -9.81
N LEU A 62 -0.28 -14.76 -8.90
CA LEU A 62 0.16 -15.46 -7.69
C LEU A 62 -0.70 -15.12 -6.46
N LEU A 63 -1.56 -14.10 -6.55
CA LEU A 63 -2.34 -13.60 -5.41
C LEU A 63 -3.18 -14.69 -4.70
N PRO A 64 -3.87 -15.60 -5.41
CA PRO A 64 -4.62 -16.68 -4.74
C PRO A 64 -3.71 -17.66 -3.98
N VAL A 65 -2.53 -17.95 -4.55
CA VAL A 65 -1.55 -18.86 -3.95
C VAL A 65 -0.87 -18.20 -2.77
N PHE A 66 -0.61 -16.90 -2.83
CA PHE A 66 -0.07 -16.14 -1.71
C PHE A 66 -1.00 -16.21 -0.49
N PHE A 67 -2.30 -15.91 -0.67
CA PHE A 67 -3.24 -15.95 0.44
C PHE A 67 -3.43 -17.36 1.02
N SER A 68 -3.34 -18.41 0.23
CA SER A 68 -3.41 -19.79 0.75
C SER A 68 -2.19 -20.23 1.56
N ARG A 69 -1.11 -19.44 1.55
CA ARG A 69 0.11 -19.67 2.33
C ARG A 69 0.21 -18.85 3.60
N LEU A 70 -0.67 -17.87 3.80
CA LEU A 70 -0.74 -17.11 5.04
C LEU A 70 -1.38 -17.97 6.15
N PRO A 71 -0.94 -17.81 7.42
CA PRO A 71 -1.62 -18.44 8.55
C PRO A 71 -3.06 -17.92 8.68
N GLU A 72 -3.97 -18.80 9.15
CA GLU A 72 -5.36 -18.44 9.50
C GLU A 72 -5.45 -17.49 10.70
#